data_AF-A0A1H2MAT5-F1
#
_entry.id   AF-A0A1H2MAT5-F1
#
_cell.length_a   1.000
_cell.length_b   1.000
_cell.length_c   1.000
_cell.angle_alpha   90.00
_cell.angle_beta   90.00
_cell.angle_gamma   90.00
#
_symmetry.space_group_name_H-M   'P 1'
#
loop_
_entity.id
_entity.type
_entity.pdbx_description
1 polymer ?
#
loop_
_entity_poly.entity_id
_entity_poly.type
_entity_poly.pdbx_seq_one_letter_code
_entity_poly.pdbx_strand_id
1 'polypeptide(L)'
;METTGNKPGWLKKLDREETVWAANYLLNRWPDELEPKPDPSPAMVFITFGDSIRTLESDVAGVKLIERLRNAIRQRRYRQAEGGRKTCSFTLPLNTKDKLKILAKNADTTETAIIESLIAGALQSSQDQKEGKRREALEKTITRNSSKLAQELNKIRLEVTTKHLDANLRRLAGWQVYLNEQTPELSAEQESEANRIAEKRMREIQEAIRAVVAKHEMMSPRNI
;
A
#
# COMPACT_ATOMS: atom_id res chain seq x y z
N MET A 1 -13.64 38.33 50.45
CA MET A 1 -12.22 38.36 50.02
C MET A 1 -11.66 36.98 50.26
N GLU A 2 -11.66 36.13 49.23
CA GLU A 2 -11.08 34.79 49.32
C GLU A 2 -9.56 34.90 49.24
N THR A 3 -8.90 34.62 50.36
CA THR A 3 -7.46 34.42 50.43
C THR A 3 -7.13 33.18 49.60
N THR A 4 -6.84 33.39 48.31
CA THR A 4 -6.22 32.38 47.45
C THR A 4 -4.80 32.16 47.94
N GLY A 5 -4.68 31.34 49.00
CA GLY A 5 -3.41 30.81 49.46
C GLY A 5 -2.67 30.25 48.26
N ASN A 6 -1.53 30.83 47.95
CA ASN A 6 -0.76 30.62 46.73
C ASN A 6 -0.41 29.12 46.54
N LYS A 7 -1.12 28.40 45.65
CA LYS A 7 -0.84 26.99 45.34
C LYS A 7 0.58 26.88 44.77
N PRO A 8 1.44 25.94 45.23
CA PRO A 8 2.77 25.76 44.68
C PRO A 8 2.74 25.61 43.15
N GLY A 9 3.65 26.27 42.43
CA GLY A 9 3.55 26.45 40.97
C GLY A 9 3.53 25.16 40.13
N TRP A 10 3.99 24.04 40.69
CA TRP A 10 3.94 22.72 40.05
C TRP A 10 2.55 22.05 40.13
N LEU A 11 1.73 22.39 41.14
CA LEU A 11 0.35 21.91 41.28
C LEU A 11 -0.60 22.54 40.28
N LYS A 12 -0.32 23.79 39.87
CA LYS A 12 -1.09 24.50 38.83
C LYS A 12 -0.99 23.82 37.45
N LYS A 13 -0.04 22.89 37.27
CA LYS A 13 0.20 22.14 36.04
C LYS A 13 -0.46 20.76 36.01
N LEU A 14 -1.17 20.35 37.07
CA LEU A 14 -1.87 19.07 37.15
C LEU A 14 -3.29 19.24 36.60
N ASP A 15 -3.74 18.29 35.79
CA ASP A 15 -5.16 18.23 35.40
C ASP A 15 -6.02 17.71 36.58
N ARG A 16 -7.35 17.69 36.40
CA ARG A 16 -8.28 17.30 37.47
C ARG A 16 -8.08 15.84 37.89
N GLU A 17 -7.84 14.92 36.96
CA GLU A 17 -7.69 13.48 37.24
C GLU A 17 -6.34 13.16 37.88
N GLU A 18 -5.30 13.83 37.43
CA GLU A 18 -3.95 13.77 37.96
C GLU A 18 -3.89 14.35 39.37
N THR A 19 -4.67 15.40 39.64
CA THR A 19 -4.84 15.98 40.98
C THR A 19 -5.51 14.99 41.94
N VAL A 20 -6.61 14.33 41.53
CA VAL A 20 -7.27 13.28 42.36
C VAL A 20 -6.27 12.20 42.73
N TRP A 21 -5.54 11.71 41.73
CA TRP A 21 -4.61 10.62 41.97
C TRP A 21 -3.42 11.03 42.83
N ALA A 22 -2.86 12.22 42.60
CA ALA A 22 -1.76 12.74 43.39
C ALA A 22 -2.16 12.90 44.86
N ALA A 23 -3.41 13.30 45.09
CA ALA A 23 -3.94 13.46 46.43
C ALA A 23 -4.25 12.12 47.12
N ASN A 24 -4.80 11.14 46.41
CA ASN A 24 -4.92 9.77 46.90
C ASN A 24 -3.53 9.14 47.19
N TYR A 25 -2.54 9.42 46.36
CA TYR A 25 -1.16 8.96 46.55
C TYR A 25 -0.54 9.51 47.84
N LEU A 26 -0.77 10.80 48.14
CA LEU A 26 -0.32 11.39 49.41
C LEU A 26 -1.08 10.82 50.60
N LEU A 27 -2.39 10.68 50.52
CA LEU A 27 -3.22 10.21 51.64
C LEU A 27 -2.90 8.76 52.06
N ASN A 28 -2.54 7.93 51.08
CA ASN A 28 -2.10 6.54 51.32
C ASN A 28 -0.69 6.43 51.89
N ARG A 29 0.10 7.51 51.85
CA ARG A 29 1.52 7.52 52.26
C ARG A 29 1.82 8.66 53.22
N TRP A 30 0.77 9.17 53.86
CA TRP A 30 0.85 10.26 54.80
C TRP A 30 1.68 9.80 56.01
N PRO A 31 2.70 10.56 56.45
CA PRO A 31 3.49 10.17 57.61
C PRO A 31 2.61 10.14 58.87
N ASP A 32 2.67 9.05 59.62
CA ASP A 32 1.86 8.86 60.85
C ASP A 32 2.19 9.91 61.94
N GLU A 33 3.37 10.53 61.84
CA GLU A 33 3.89 11.56 62.74
C GLU A 33 3.30 12.95 62.50
N LEU A 34 2.60 13.15 61.37
CA LEU A 34 2.03 14.44 60.96
C LEU A 34 0.51 14.43 61.13
N GLU A 35 0.02 14.60 62.36
CA GLU A 35 -1.40 14.91 62.58
C GLU A 35 -1.68 16.41 62.43
N PRO A 36 -2.86 16.79 61.89
CA PRO A 36 -3.96 15.94 61.47
C PRO A 36 -3.84 15.47 60.01
N LYS A 37 -4.19 14.19 59.77
CA LYS A 37 -4.33 13.64 58.42
C LYS A 37 -5.50 14.32 57.70
N PRO A 38 -5.34 14.73 56.43
CA PRO A 38 -6.43 15.32 55.66
C PRO A 38 -7.59 14.33 55.47
N ASP A 39 -8.82 14.85 55.49
CA ASP A 39 -10.06 14.08 55.31
C ASP A 39 -10.02 13.29 53.98
N PRO A 40 -10.25 11.96 54.00
CA PRO A 40 -10.25 11.11 52.81
C PRO A 40 -11.41 11.37 51.84
N SER A 41 -12.38 12.23 52.18
CA SER A 41 -13.48 12.58 51.27
C SER A 41 -12.98 13.19 49.95
N PRO A 42 -13.31 12.63 48.77
CA PRO A 42 -12.82 13.11 47.47
C PRO A 42 -13.08 14.60 47.19
N ALA A 43 -14.13 15.17 47.76
CA ALA A 43 -14.46 16.60 47.64
C ALA A 43 -13.53 17.47 48.52
N MET A 44 -13.21 17.01 49.72
CA MET A 44 -12.33 17.71 50.65
C MET A 44 -10.87 17.63 50.20
N VAL A 45 -10.48 16.51 49.61
CA VAL A 45 -9.13 16.28 49.07
C VAL A 45 -8.71 17.38 48.09
N PHE A 46 -9.57 17.86 47.18
CA PHE A 46 -9.22 18.96 46.26
C PHE A 46 -9.01 20.31 46.94
N ILE A 47 -9.78 20.57 47.99
CA ILE A 47 -9.76 21.84 48.73
C ILE A 47 -8.54 21.87 49.64
N THR A 48 -8.23 20.76 50.31
CA THR A 48 -7.15 20.63 51.29
C THR A 48 -5.81 20.21 50.69
N PHE A 49 -5.74 19.76 49.43
CA PHE A 49 -4.48 19.27 48.83
C PHE A 49 -3.37 20.33 48.81
N GLY A 50 -3.72 21.59 48.51
CA GLY A 50 -2.75 22.69 48.50
C GLY A 50 -2.20 22.99 49.90
N ASP A 51 -3.04 22.91 50.92
CA ASP A 51 -2.65 23.17 52.30
C ASP A 51 -1.92 21.97 52.93
N SER A 52 -2.32 20.75 52.57
CA SER A 52 -1.63 19.50 52.94
C SER A 52 -0.18 19.49 52.45
N ILE A 53 0.06 19.99 51.23
CA ILE A 53 1.42 20.12 50.69
C ILE A 53 2.23 21.16 51.45
N ARG A 54 1.63 22.28 51.90
CA ARG A 54 2.34 23.26 52.74
C ARG A 54 2.70 22.70 54.11
N THR A 55 1.81 21.93 54.72
CA THR A 55 2.10 21.22 55.97
C THR A 55 3.27 20.25 55.78
N LEU A 56 3.28 19.50 54.68
CA LEU A 56 4.38 18.59 54.34
C LEU A 56 5.69 19.31 53.98
N GLU A 57 5.64 20.54 53.45
CA GLU A 57 6.84 21.34 53.16
C GLU A 57 7.56 21.81 54.44
N SER A 58 6.89 21.76 55.59
CA SER A 58 7.45 22.19 56.89
C SER A 58 8.20 21.07 57.62
N ASP A 59 8.17 19.83 57.11
CA ASP A 59 8.82 18.66 57.70
C ASP A 59 9.73 17.93 56.70
N VAL A 60 10.84 17.35 57.20
CA VAL A 60 11.84 16.66 56.39
C VAL A 60 11.29 15.37 55.76
N ALA A 61 10.43 14.63 56.46
CA ALA A 61 9.77 13.45 55.90
C ALA A 61 8.71 13.85 54.87
N GLY A 62 8.00 14.96 55.12
CA GLY A 62 7.06 15.56 54.19
C GLY A 62 7.69 16.02 52.86
N VAL A 63 8.86 16.67 52.89
CA VAL A 63 9.57 17.08 51.67
C VAL A 63 9.98 15.87 50.83
N LYS A 64 10.51 14.80 51.45
CA LYS A 64 10.86 13.55 50.74
C LYS A 64 9.64 12.88 50.10
N LEU A 65 8.49 12.95 50.75
CA LEU A 65 7.24 12.43 50.21
C LEU A 65 6.78 13.23 48.98
N ILE A 66 6.91 14.56 49.01
CA ILE A 66 6.61 15.44 47.87
C ILE A 66 7.53 15.13 46.69
N GLU A 67 8.83 14.91 46.92
CA GLU A 67 9.77 14.51 45.85
C GLU A 67 9.38 13.18 45.20
N ARG A 68 9.02 12.18 46.02
CA ARG A 68 8.54 10.88 45.51
C ARG A 68 7.25 11.04 44.73
N LEU A 69 6.32 11.88 45.19
CA LEU A 69 5.09 12.19 44.47
C LEU A 69 5.40 12.82 43.11
N ARG A 70 6.28 13.82 43.05
CA ARG A 70 6.69 14.47 41.78
C ARG A 70 7.28 13.47 40.78
N ASN A 71 8.12 12.55 41.25
CA ASN A 71 8.69 11.50 40.42
C ASN A 71 7.62 10.51 39.92
N ALA A 72 6.68 10.13 40.78
CA ALA A 72 5.60 9.23 40.41
C ALA A 72 4.66 9.86 39.38
N ILE A 73 4.34 11.15 39.54
CA ILE A 73 3.62 11.97 38.56
C ILE A 73 4.36 11.98 37.21
N ARG A 74 5.66 12.27 37.22
CA ARG A 74 6.47 12.31 36.00
C ARG A 74 6.48 10.95 35.27
N GLN A 75 6.64 9.85 36.00
CA GLN A 75 6.59 8.51 35.43
C GLN A 75 5.19 8.17 34.89
N ARG A 76 4.13 8.59 35.59
CA ARG A 76 2.76 8.40 35.14
C ARG A 76 2.49 9.16 33.84
N ARG A 77 2.87 10.43 33.77
CA ARG A 77 2.79 11.24 32.54
C ARG A 77 3.56 10.59 31.39
N TYR A 78 4.77 10.07 31.64
CA TYR A 78 5.55 9.36 30.63
C TYR A 78 4.85 8.09 30.11
N ARG A 79 4.10 7.38 30.97
CA ARG A 79 3.33 6.19 30.59
C ARG A 79 1.99 6.51 29.91
N GLN A 80 1.33 7.59 30.32
CA GLN A 80 0.04 8.03 29.79
C GLN A 80 0.16 8.89 28.53
N ALA A 81 1.32 9.52 28.31
CA ALA A 81 1.71 10.09 27.03
C ALA A 81 1.98 8.94 26.06
N GLU A 82 0.91 8.23 25.67
CA GLU A 82 0.86 7.22 24.61
C GLU A 82 1.16 7.88 23.25
N GLY A 83 2.38 8.38 23.09
CA GLY A 83 2.96 8.76 21.80
C GLY A 83 3.35 7.52 20.98
N GLY A 84 2.40 6.61 20.76
CA GLY A 84 2.51 5.51 19.78
C GLY A 84 3.38 4.31 20.15
N ARG A 85 3.92 4.20 21.38
CA ARG A 85 4.84 3.10 21.75
C ARG A 85 4.17 2.10 22.70
N LYS A 86 3.97 0.86 22.24
CA LYS A 86 3.60 -0.29 23.07
C LYS A 86 4.86 -1.10 23.38
N THR A 87 5.05 -1.48 24.64
CA THR A 87 6.19 -2.33 25.04
C THR A 87 5.90 -3.77 24.62
N CYS A 88 6.72 -4.32 23.73
CA CYS A 88 6.66 -5.72 23.31
C CYS A 88 7.91 -6.44 23.84
N SER A 89 7.71 -7.45 24.69
CA SER A 89 8.79 -8.29 25.20
C SER A 89 8.90 -9.55 24.35
N PHE A 90 10.08 -9.78 23.75
CA PHE A 90 10.37 -10.99 23.00
C PHE A 90 11.70 -11.59 23.48
N THR A 91 11.80 -12.92 23.48
CA THR A 91 13.02 -13.63 23.84
C THR A 91 13.80 -13.97 22.58
N LEU A 92 14.99 -13.40 22.42
CA LEU A 92 15.90 -13.76 21.34
C LEU A 92 17.00 -14.70 21.84
N PRO A 93 17.47 -15.65 21.00
CA PRO A 93 18.73 -16.34 21.24
C PRO A 93 19.88 -15.32 21.38
N LEU A 94 20.84 -15.64 22.25
CA LEU A 94 22.01 -14.79 22.52
C LEU A 94 22.74 -14.38 21.22
N ASN A 95 23.00 -15.34 20.34
CA ASN A 95 23.65 -15.11 19.04
C ASN A 95 22.88 -14.10 18.17
N THR A 96 21.55 -14.18 18.14
CA THR A 96 20.72 -13.24 17.36
C THR A 96 20.77 -11.83 17.95
N LYS A 97 20.80 -11.70 19.27
CA LYS A 97 20.97 -10.41 19.95
C LYS A 97 22.33 -9.80 19.64
N ASP A 98 23.40 -10.58 19.68
CA ASP A 98 24.76 -10.10 19.39
C ASP A 98 24.87 -9.62 17.93
N LYS A 99 24.29 -10.37 16.99
CA LYS A 99 24.19 -9.95 15.59
C LYS A 99 23.41 -8.65 15.43
N LEU A 100 22.27 -8.51 16.11
CA LEU A 100 21.47 -7.29 16.05
C LEU A 100 22.26 -6.08 16.58
N LYS A 101 23.01 -6.27 17.66
CA LYS A 101 23.88 -5.24 18.23
C LYS A 101 25.01 -4.83 17.28
N ILE A 102 25.65 -5.80 16.61
CA ILE A 102 26.67 -5.54 15.59
C ILE A 102 26.07 -4.76 14.41
N LEU A 103 24.89 -5.16 13.92
CA LEU A 103 24.20 -4.49 12.83
C LEU A 103 23.84 -3.04 13.19
N ALA A 104 23.28 -2.83 14.39
CA ALA A 104 22.96 -1.50 14.90
C ALA A 104 24.21 -0.62 15.00
N LYS A 105 25.32 -1.16 15.50
CA LYS A 105 26.61 -0.44 15.58
C LYS A 105 27.16 -0.07 14.20
N ASN A 106 27.10 -1.00 13.24
CA ASN A 106 27.61 -0.76 11.89
C ASN A 106 26.79 0.28 11.12
N ALA A 107 25.49 0.34 11.39
CA ALA A 107 24.57 1.28 10.77
C ALA A 107 24.42 2.60 11.56
N ASP A 108 25.17 2.79 12.65
CA ASP A 108 25.08 3.93 13.58
C ASP A 108 23.63 4.24 14.03
N THR A 109 22.86 3.18 14.33
CA THR A 109 21.46 3.26 14.71
C THR A 109 21.14 2.39 15.92
N THR A 110 19.88 2.43 16.38
CA THR A 110 19.43 1.59 17.50
C THR A 110 18.98 0.21 17.03
N GLU A 111 19.09 -0.79 17.90
CA GLU A 111 18.58 -2.16 17.64
C GLU A 111 17.10 -2.14 17.23
N THR A 112 16.30 -1.26 17.83
CA THR A 112 14.89 -1.06 17.48
C THR A 112 14.72 -0.53 16.05
N ALA A 113 15.53 0.45 15.63
CA ALA A 113 15.46 1.00 14.27
C ALA A 113 15.83 -0.06 13.21
N ILE A 114 16.78 -0.94 13.51
CA ILE A 114 17.11 -2.08 12.64
C ILE A 114 15.92 -3.03 12.53
N ILE A 115 15.26 -3.38 13.64
CA ILE A 115 14.05 -4.22 13.62
C ILE A 115 12.94 -3.55 12.81
N GLU A 116 12.72 -2.25 12.99
CA GLU A 116 11.74 -1.49 12.20
C GLU A 116 12.03 -1.53 10.70
N SER A 117 13.30 -1.34 10.30
CA SER A 117 13.70 -1.42 8.89
C SER A 117 13.52 -2.82 8.30
N LEU A 118 13.78 -3.88 9.08
CA LEU A 118 13.63 -5.26 8.63
C LEU A 118 12.15 -5.61 8.47
N ILE A 119 11.30 -5.15 9.39
CA ILE A 119 9.85 -5.33 9.30
C ILE A 119 9.29 -4.57 8.09
N ALA A 120 9.69 -3.31 7.91
CA ALA A 120 9.28 -2.50 6.77
C ALA A 120 9.73 -3.14 5.44
N GLY A 121 10.97 -3.60 5.36
CA GLY A 121 11.51 -4.30 4.20
C GLY A 121 10.77 -5.60 3.89
N ALA A 122 10.44 -6.41 4.91
CA ALA A 122 9.67 -7.63 4.73
C ALA A 122 8.24 -7.35 4.26
N LEU A 123 7.59 -6.31 4.81
CA LEU A 123 6.26 -5.88 4.39
C LEU A 123 6.28 -5.43 2.93
N GLN A 124 7.24 -4.57 2.56
CA GLN A 124 7.40 -4.08 1.20
C GLN A 124 7.68 -5.21 0.23
N SER A 125 8.62 -6.10 0.53
CA SER A 125 8.94 -7.26 -0.31
C SER A 125 7.73 -8.17 -0.54
N SER A 126 6.90 -8.40 0.49
CA SER A 126 5.65 -9.15 0.34
C SER A 126 4.65 -8.42 -0.55
N GLN A 127 4.56 -7.08 -0.47
CA GLN A 127 3.68 -6.29 -1.34
C GLN A 127 4.17 -6.31 -2.79
N ASP A 128 5.46 -6.09 -3.00
CA ASP A 128 6.11 -6.13 -4.32
C ASP A 128 5.95 -7.50 -4.97
N GLN A 129 6.07 -8.60 -4.21
CA GLN A 129 5.84 -9.94 -4.73
C GLN A 129 4.38 -10.16 -5.14
N LYS A 130 3.42 -9.66 -4.36
CA LYS A 130 1.99 -9.73 -4.71
C LYS A 130 1.69 -8.91 -5.95
N GLU A 131 2.25 -7.70 -6.05
CA GLU A 131 2.09 -6.83 -7.20
C GLU A 131 2.75 -7.44 -8.45
N GLY A 132 3.97 -7.98 -8.32
CA GLY A 132 4.67 -8.69 -9.38
C GLY A 132 3.84 -9.84 -9.93
N LYS A 133 3.26 -10.68 -9.05
CA LYS A 133 2.34 -11.76 -9.47
C LYS A 133 1.09 -11.25 -10.18
N ARG A 134 0.53 -10.11 -9.74
CA ARG A 134 -0.63 -9.48 -10.41
C ARG A 134 -0.26 -8.98 -11.81
N ARG A 135 0.89 -8.31 -11.94
CA ARG A 135 1.41 -7.82 -13.22
C ARG A 135 1.67 -8.98 -14.18
N GLU A 136 2.32 -10.05 -13.71
CA GLU A 136 2.58 -11.24 -14.52
C GLU A 136 1.27 -11.92 -14.97
N ALA A 137 0.27 -12.02 -14.08
CA ALA A 137 -1.04 -12.57 -14.45
C ALA A 137 -1.77 -11.70 -15.49
N LEU A 138 -1.67 -10.38 -15.37
CA LEU A 138 -2.23 -9.44 -16.35
C LEU A 138 -1.52 -9.58 -17.70
N GLU A 139 -0.20 -9.63 -17.71
CA GLU A 139 0.60 -9.80 -18.92
C GLU A 139 0.31 -11.13 -19.63
N LYS A 140 0.18 -12.23 -18.88
CA LYS A 140 -0.27 -13.53 -19.42
C LYS A 140 -1.67 -13.45 -20.04
N THR A 141 -2.55 -12.65 -19.44
CA THR A 141 -3.92 -12.45 -19.97
C THR A 141 -3.89 -11.63 -21.26
N ILE A 142 -3.13 -10.53 -21.28
CA ILE A 142 -2.95 -9.67 -22.45
C ILE A 142 -2.34 -10.46 -23.60
N THR A 143 -1.24 -11.19 -23.36
CA THR A 143 -0.56 -12.01 -24.39
C THR A 143 -1.46 -13.11 -24.93
N ARG A 144 -2.23 -13.79 -24.07
CA ARG A 144 -3.21 -14.80 -24.51
C ARG A 144 -4.34 -14.18 -25.34
N ASN A 145 -4.84 -13.02 -24.96
CA ASN A 145 -5.91 -12.36 -25.68
C ASN A 145 -5.42 -11.80 -27.03
N SER A 146 -4.21 -11.24 -27.07
CA SER A 146 -3.59 -10.78 -28.32
C SER A 146 -3.30 -11.94 -29.27
N SER A 147 -2.80 -13.08 -28.77
CA SER A 147 -2.58 -14.27 -29.59
C SER A 147 -3.88 -14.82 -30.17
N LYS A 148 -4.96 -14.85 -29.37
CA LYS A 148 -6.29 -15.26 -29.84
C LYS A 148 -6.83 -14.31 -30.91
N LEU A 149 -6.72 -12.99 -30.70
CA LEU A 149 -7.15 -12.01 -31.70
C LEU A 149 -6.38 -12.19 -33.01
N ALA A 150 -5.06 -12.36 -32.95
CA ALA A 150 -4.24 -12.62 -34.13
C ALA A 150 -4.66 -13.90 -34.88
N GLN A 151 -5.01 -14.98 -34.15
CA GLN A 151 -5.54 -16.21 -34.74
C GLN A 151 -6.88 -15.98 -35.45
N GLU A 152 -7.82 -15.28 -34.83
CA GLU A 152 -9.12 -14.97 -35.44
C GLU A 152 -8.96 -14.09 -36.69
N LEU A 153 -8.10 -13.07 -36.65
CA LEU A 153 -7.84 -12.23 -37.83
C LEU A 153 -7.20 -13.03 -38.97
N ASN A 154 -6.29 -13.95 -38.67
CA ASN A 154 -5.71 -14.84 -39.69
C ASN A 154 -6.75 -15.79 -40.28
N LYS A 155 -7.68 -16.31 -39.47
CA LYS A 155 -8.79 -17.14 -39.94
C LYS A 155 -9.69 -16.37 -40.92
N ILE A 156 -10.03 -15.12 -40.59
CA ILE A 156 -10.82 -14.24 -41.46
C ILE A 156 -10.10 -13.96 -42.78
N ARG A 157 -8.80 -13.63 -42.71
CA ARG A 157 -7.97 -13.42 -43.93
C ARG A 157 -7.99 -14.66 -44.81
N LEU A 158 -7.83 -15.85 -44.22
CA LEU A 158 -7.83 -17.11 -44.94
C LEU A 158 -9.20 -17.37 -45.58
N GLU A 159 -10.30 -17.17 -44.86
CA GLU A 159 -11.65 -17.36 -45.39
C GLU A 159 -11.94 -16.44 -46.60
N VAL A 160 -11.63 -15.15 -46.47
CA VAL A 160 -11.84 -14.17 -47.55
C VAL A 160 -10.95 -14.49 -48.75
N THR A 161 -9.69 -14.86 -48.52
CA THR A 161 -8.76 -15.24 -49.58
C THR A 161 -9.24 -16.49 -50.32
N THR A 162 -9.70 -17.51 -49.59
CA THR A 162 -10.25 -18.74 -50.19
C THR A 162 -11.49 -18.44 -51.03
N LYS A 163 -12.38 -17.55 -50.58
CA LYS A 163 -13.56 -17.12 -51.36
C LYS A 163 -13.16 -16.43 -52.67
N HIS A 164 -12.19 -15.52 -52.63
CA HIS A 164 -11.70 -14.87 -53.84
C HIS A 164 -10.97 -15.84 -54.77
N LEU A 165 -10.19 -16.77 -54.21
CA LEU A 165 -9.50 -17.80 -54.99
C LEU A 165 -10.51 -18.72 -55.70
N ASP A 166 -11.53 -19.22 -55.00
CA ASP A 166 -12.60 -20.04 -55.59
C ASP A 166 -13.33 -19.30 -56.72
N ALA A 167 -13.71 -18.03 -56.48
CA ALA A 167 -14.37 -17.22 -57.50
C ALA A 167 -13.49 -17.00 -58.74
N ASN A 168 -12.19 -16.78 -58.56
CA ASN A 168 -11.25 -16.62 -59.67
C ASN A 168 -11.00 -17.94 -60.41
N LEU A 169 -10.85 -19.06 -59.68
CA LEU A 169 -10.69 -20.39 -60.26
C LEU A 169 -11.91 -20.78 -61.09
N ARG A 170 -13.13 -20.52 -60.61
CA ARG A 170 -14.37 -20.76 -61.38
C ARG A 170 -14.41 -19.95 -62.67
N ARG A 171 -13.98 -18.68 -62.63
CA ARG A 171 -13.90 -17.83 -63.83
C ARG A 171 -12.85 -18.35 -64.81
N LEU A 172 -11.68 -18.72 -64.32
CA LEU A 172 -10.60 -19.30 -65.13
C LEU A 172 -11.06 -20.61 -65.78
N ALA A 173 -11.70 -21.51 -65.03
CA ALA A 173 -12.26 -22.74 -65.56
C ALA A 173 -13.32 -22.47 -66.65
N GLY A 174 -14.17 -21.45 -66.46
CA GLY A 174 -15.12 -21.01 -67.49
C GLY A 174 -14.43 -20.54 -68.78
N TRP A 175 -13.34 -19.77 -68.66
CA TRP A 175 -12.53 -19.36 -69.80
C TRP A 175 -11.83 -20.54 -70.49
N GLN A 176 -11.30 -21.49 -69.72
CA GLN A 176 -10.69 -22.71 -70.25
C GLN A 176 -11.69 -23.53 -71.07
N VAL A 177 -12.92 -23.68 -70.59
CA VAL A 177 -14.00 -24.34 -71.35
C VAL A 177 -14.35 -23.56 -72.61
N TYR A 178 -14.47 -22.23 -72.53
CA TYR A 178 -14.78 -21.37 -73.68
C TYR A 178 -13.71 -21.43 -74.77
N LEU A 179 -12.43 -21.46 -74.37
CA LEU A 179 -11.27 -21.53 -75.27
C LEU A 179 -10.89 -22.98 -75.66
N ASN A 180 -11.66 -23.98 -75.22
CA ASN A 180 -11.38 -25.40 -75.45
C ASN A 180 -9.94 -25.79 -75.05
N GLU A 181 -9.52 -25.35 -73.86
CA GLU A 181 -8.17 -25.53 -73.28
C GLU A 181 -7.01 -24.94 -74.09
N GLN A 182 -7.29 -24.20 -75.16
CA GLN A 182 -6.24 -23.51 -75.91
C GLN A 182 -5.74 -22.30 -75.11
N THR A 183 -4.41 -22.13 -75.10
CA THR A 183 -3.78 -20.98 -74.47
C THR A 183 -3.83 -19.81 -75.44
N PRO A 184 -4.36 -18.63 -75.05
CA PRO A 184 -4.34 -17.45 -75.91
C PRO A 184 -2.90 -17.05 -76.24
N GLU A 185 -2.56 -16.94 -77.53
CA GLU A 185 -1.33 -16.27 -77.95
C GLU A 185 -1.54 -14.75 -77.84
N LEU A 186 -0.95 -14.15 -76.80
CA LEU A 186 -1.03 -12.72 -76.55
C LEU A 186 0.20 -12.02 -77.12
N SER A 187 0.02 -10.88 -77.76
CA SER A 187 1.12 -9.97 -78.07
C SER A 187 1.69 -9.34 -76.78
N ALA A 188 2.91 -8.82 -76.83
CA ALA A 188 3.53 -8.16 -75.68
C ALA A 188 2.70 -6.99 -75.12
N GLU A 189 1.98 -6.26 -75.99
CA GLU A 189 1.07 -5.18 -75.58
C GLU A 189 -0.17 -5.73 -74.86
N GLN A 190 -0.73 -6.85 -75.34
CA GLN A 190 -1.89 -7.49 -74.72
C GLN A 190 -1.53 -8.14 -73.37
N GLU A 191 -0.34 -8.73 -73.27
CA GLU A 191 0.18 -9.28 -72.00
C GLU A 191 0.41 -8.17 -70.97
N SER A 192 0.96 -7.03 -71.38
CA SER A 192 1.13 -5.86 -70.51
C SER A 192 -0.21 -5.32 -70.00
N GLU A 193 -1.23 -5.24 -70.86
CA GLU A 193 -2.57 -4.80 -70.44
C GLU A 193 -3.24 -5.82 -69.51
N ALA A 194 -3.11 -7.12 -69.79
CA ALA A 194 -3.59 -8.18 -68.92
C ALA A 194 -2.95 -8.10 -67.52
N ASN A 195 -1.64 -7.81 -67.44
CA ASN A 195 -0.93 -7.61 -66.18
C ASN A 195 -1.44 -6.37 -65.42
N ARG A 196 -1.66 -5.24 -66.09
CA ARG A 196 -2.27 -4.04 -65.44
C ARG A 196 -3.65 -4.33 -64.87
N ILE A 197 -4.47 -5.08 -65.60
CA ILE A 197 -5.80 -5.49 -65.14
C ILE A 197 -5.67 -6.41 -63.92
N ALA A 198 -4.78 -7.39 -63.96
CA ALA A 198 -4.53 -8.31 -62.85
C ALA A 198 -4.04 -7.58 -61.59
N GLU A 199 -3.10 -6.65 -61.72
CA GLU A 199 -2.61 -5.81 -60.62
C GLU A 199 -3.71 -4.95 -60.00
N LYS A 200 -4.59 -4.36 -60.83
CA LYS A 200 -5.73 -3.59 -60.35
C LYS A 200 -6.69 -4.48 -59.56
N ARG A 201 -7.03 -5.67 -60.07
CA ARG A 201 -7.89 -6.64 -59.37
C ARG A 201 -7.27 -7.15 -58.08
N MET A 202 -5.95 -7.38 -58.07
CA MET A 202 -5.22 -7.77 -56.87
C MET A 202 -5.32 -6.69 -55.79
N ARG A 203 -5.18 -5.41 -56.16
CA ARG A 203 -5.37 -4.28 -55.23
C ARG A 203 -6.77 -4.25 -54.64
N GLU A 204 -7.80 -4.39 -55.48
CA GLU A 204 -9.20 -4.43 -55.02
C GLU A 204 -9.45 -5.57 -54.02
N ILE A 205 -8.88 -6.77 -54.26
CA ILE A 205 -8.98 -7.92 -53.34
C ILE A 205 -8.26 -7.63 -52.03
N GLN A 206 -7.06 -7.05 -52.08
CA GLN A 206 -6.31 -6.67 -50.87
C GLN A 206 -7.06 -5.63 -50.04
N GLU A 207 -7.70 -4.64 -50.67
CA GLU A 207 -8.53 -3.64 -49.99
C GLU A 207 -9.76 -4.28 -49.35
N ALA A 208 -10.44 -5.20 -50.03
CA ALA A 208 -11.57 -5.95 -49.46
C ALA A 208 -11.15 -6.76 -48.22
N ILE A 209 -10.02 -7.47 -48.29
CA ILE A 209 -9.46 -8.21 -47.15
C ILE A 209 -9.18 -7.25 -45.98
N ARG A 210 -8.52 -6.11 -46.25
CA ARG A 210 -8.21 -5.10 -45.23
C ARG A 210 -9.47 -4.52 -44.59
N ALA A 211 -10.51 -4.24 -45.38
CA ALA A 211 -11.77 -3.70 -44.88
C ALA A 211 -12.47 -4.69 -43.94
N VAL A 212 -12.51 -5.97 -44.28
CA VAL A 212 -13.12 -7.01 -43.43
C VAL A 212 -12.31 -7.22 -42.14
N VAL A 213 -10.99 -7.25 -42.24
CA VAL A 213 -10.08 -7.33 -41.08
C VAL A 213 -10.30 -6.13 -40.15
N ALA A 214 -10.28 -4.91 -40.69
CA ALA A 214 -10.48 -3.68 -39.91
C ALA A 214 -11.85 -3.65 -39.21
N LYS A 215 -12.91 -4.08 -39.91
CA LYS A 215 -14.25 -4.20 -39.32
C LYS A 215 -14.26 -5.16 -38.14
N HIS A 216 -13.58 -6.30 -38.25
CA HIS A 216 -13.49 -7.28 -37.17
C HIS A 216 -12.66 -6.76 -35.99
N GLU A 217 -11.55 -6.07 -36.24
CA GLU A 217 -10.75 -5.42 -35.20
C GLU A 217 -11.57 -4.36 -34.44
N MET A 218 -12.40 -3.58 -35.13
CA MET A 218 -13.28 -2.58 -34.51
C MET A 218 -14.40 -3.17 -33.66
N MET A 219 -14.92 -4.35 -34.04
CA MET A 219 -15.99 -5.04 -33.30
C MET A 219 -15.46 -5.95 -32.17
N SER A 220 -14.14 -6.24 -32.17
CA SER A 220 -13.53 -7.01 -31.09
C SER A 220 -13.36 -6.11 -29.85
N PRO A 221 -13.72 -6.57 -28.64
CA PRO A 221 -13.54 -5.77 -27.43
C PRO A 221 -12.07 -5.38 -27.28
N ARG A 222 -11.80 -4.07 -27.25
CA ARG A 222 -10.47 -3.54 -26.92
C ARG A 222 -10.13 -4.03 -25.52
N ASN A 223 -9.14 -4.92 -25.44
CA ASN A 223 -8.56 -5.35 -24.17
C ASN A 223 -7.88 -4.15 -23.52
N ILE A 224 -8.62 -3.42 -22.69
CA ILE A 224 -8.09 -2.54 -21.64
C ILE A 224 -8.18 -3.33 -20.35
#